data_AF-A0A0Q5FP11-F1
#
_entry.id   AF-A0A0Q5FP11-F1
#
_cell.length_a   1.000
_cell.length_b   1.000
_cell.length_c   1.000
_cell.angle_alpha   90.00
_cell.angle_beta   90.00
_cell.angle_gamma   90.00
#
_symmetry.space_group_name_H-M   'P 1'
#
loop_
_entity.id
_entity.type
_entity.pdbx_description
1 polymer ?
#
loop_
_entity_poly.entity_id
_entity_poly.type
_entity_poly.pdbx_seq_one_letter_code
_entity_poly.pdbx_strand_id
1 'polypeptide(L)'
;MDFSTAERETLLEACRTLDRIDNLTAAIDRDGTMIPGSKEQMILHPAIGELRQQQASYVRLVASLNLPEDVAATNEFRQKRAKAGAQGRWDRDLRAVN
;
A
#
# COMPACT_ATOMS: atom_id res chain seq x y z
N MET A 1 25.90 1.59 9.95
CA MET A 1 24.86 1.62 11.00
C MET A 1 24.34 0.21 11.14
N ASP A 2 24.33 -0.33 12.35
CA ASP A 2 23.72 -1.62 12.66
C ASP A 2 22.38 -1.38 13.34
N PHE A 3 21.30 -2.02 12.85
CA PHE A 3 20.00 -1.99 13.50
C PHE A 3 19.98 -2.91 14.71
N SER A 4 19.43 -2.43 15.83
CA SER A 4 19.09 -3.25 16.99
C SER A 4 18.06 -4.33 16.64
N THR A 5 17.93 -5.35 17.49
CA THR A 5 16.93 -6.41 17.29
C THR A 5 15.50 -5.86 17.17
N ALA A 6 15.13 -4.91 18.04
CA ALA A 6 13.81 -4.29 18.02
C ALA A 6 13.55 -3.50 16.73
N GLU A 7 14.55 -2.77 16.22
CA GLU A 7 14.44 -2.07 14.94
C GLU A 7 14.31 -3.04 13.76
N ARG A 8 15.03 -4.16 13.77
CA ARG A 8 14.91 -5.20 12.73
C ARG A 8 13.52 -5.84 12.72
N GLU A 9 12.97 -6.15 13.90
CA GLU A 9 11.61 -6.68 14.03
C GLU A 9 10.55 -5.67 13.56
N THR A 10 10.71 -4.40 13.94
CA THR A 10 9.84 -3.32 13.52
C THR A 10 9.89 -3.10 12.00
N LEU A 11 11.08 -3.15 11.41
CA LEU A 11 11.28 -3.06 9.96
C LEU A 11 10.62 -4.24 9.25
N LEU A 12 10.80 -5.46 9.76
CA LEU A 12 10.19 -6.65 9.18
C LEU A 12 8.66 -6.55 9.19
N GLU A 13 8.07 -6.06 10.28
CA GLU A 13 6.62 -5.91 10.35
C GLU A 13 6.12 -4.76 9.47
N ALA A 14 6.89 -3.69 9.29
CA ALA A 14 6.59 -2.65 8.30
C ALA A 14 6.55 -3.22 6.86
N CYS A 15 7.48 -4.11 6.51
CA CYS A 15 7.48 -4.80 5.22
C CYS A 15 6.25 -5.69 5.04
N ARG A 16 5.91 -6.51 6.05
CA ARG A 16 4.70 -7.34 6.01
C ARG A 16 3.43 -6.52 5.90
N THR A 17 3.36 -5.36 6.56
CA THR A 17 2.23 -4.43 6.41
C THR A 17 2.16 -3.87 4.99
N LEU A 18 3.28 -3.56 4.33
CA LEU A 18 3.29 -3.18 2.92
C LEU A 18 2.75 -4.30 2.02
N ASP A 19 3.18 -5.55 2.22
CA ASP A 19 2.67 -6.68 1.44
C ASP A 19 1.14 -6.84 1.59
N ARG A 20 0.61 -6.62 2.81
CA ARG A 20 -0.85 -6.60 3.06
C ARG A 20 -1.53 -5.45 2.31
N ILE A 21 -0.94 -4.25 2.32
CA ILE A 21 -1.44 -3.08 1.59
C ILE A 21 -1.51 -3.37 0.09
N ASP A 22 -0.48 -3.99 -0.49
CA ASP A 22 -0.45 -4.32 -1.90
C ASP A 22 -1.53 -5.35 -2.26
N ASN A 23 -1.71 -6.39 -1.44
CA ASN A 23 -2.76 -7.39 -1.64
C ASN A 23 -4.18 -6.78 -1.57
N LEU A 24 -4.43 -5.88 -0.61
CA LEU A 24 -5.71 -5.19 -0.48
C LEU A 24 -5.97 -4.24 -1.65
N THR A 25 -4.93 -3.53 -2.09
CA THR A 25 -5.00 -2.64 -3.25
C THR A 25 -5.32 -3.44 -4.52
N ALA A 26 -4.64 -4.57 -4.73
CA ALA A 26 -4.90 -5.45 -5.86
C ALA A 26 -6.33 -6.03 -5.85
N ALA A 27 -6.88 -6.36 -4.67
CA ALA A 27 -8.26 -6.81 -4.54
C ALA A 27 -9.25 -5.70 -4.95
N ILE A 28 -9.05 -4.47 -4.45
CA ILE A 28 -9.90 -3.32 -4.81
C ILE A 28 -9.78 -2.98 -6.30
N ASP A 29 -8.58 -3.08 -6.87
CA ASP A 29 -8.34 -2.84 -8.29
C ASP A 29 -9.03 -3.86 -9.19
N ARG A 30 -9.09 -5.11 -8.74
CA ARG A 30 -9.77 -6.20 -9.45
C ARG A 30 -11.30 -6.10 -9.34
N ASP A 31 -11.81 -5.87 -8.14
CA ASP A 31 -13.25 -5.99 -7.83
C ASP A 31 -14.01 -4.66 -7.96
N GLY A 32 -13.28 -3.54 -7.96
CA GLY A 32 -13.84 -2.19 -7.92
C GLY A 32 -14.08 -1.66 -6.50
N THR A 33 -14.31 -0.37 -6.38
CA THR A 33 -14.51 0.30 -5.08
C THR A 33 -15.88 0.03 -4.47
N MET A 34 -16.85 -0.32 -5.30
CA MET A 34 -18.22 -0.66 -4.93
C MET A 34 -18.51 -2.07 -5.44
N ILE A 35 -18.95 -2.97 -4.56
CA ILE A 35 -19.28 -4.36 -4.90
C ILE A 35 -20.73 -4.69 -4.49
N PRO A 36 -21.38 -5.67 -5.14
CA PRO A 36 -22.70 -6.15 -4.70
C PRO A 36 -22.62 -6.76 -3.30
N GLY A 37 -23.48 -6.29 -2.40
CA GLY A 37 -23.68 -6.88 -1.09
C GLY A 37 -24.58 -8.11 -1.14
N SER A 38 -24.77 -8.78 0.00
CA SER A 38 -25.58 -10.00 0.10
C SER A 38 -27.06 -9.82 -0.28
N LYS A 39 -27.60 -8.60 -0.32
CA LYS A 39 -28.96 -8.30 -0.79
C LYS A 39 -28.93 -7.49 -2.11
N GLU A 40 -27.88 -7.68 -2.90
CA GLU A 40 -27.64 -7.04 -4.21
C GLU A 40 -27.49 -5.51 -4.19
N GLN A 41 -27.49 -4.89 -3.01
CA GLN A 41 -27.21 -3.46 -2.88
C GLN A 41 -25.71 -3.19 -3.06
N MET A 42 -25.35 -2.12 -3.79
CA MET A 42 -23.97 -1.70 -3.91
C MET A 42 -23.45 -1.22 -2.56
N ILE A 43 -22.38 -1.84 -2.08
CA ILE A 43 -21.68 -1.45 -0.84
C ILE A 43 -20.23 -1.11 -1.14
N LEU A 44 -19.62 -0.34 -0.25
CA LEU A 44 -18.18 -0.09 -0.29
C LEU A 44 -17.43 -1.42 -0.12
N HIS A 45 -16.41 -1.66 -0.95
CA HIS A 45 -15.59 -2.86 -0.84
C HIS A 45 -14.97 -2.96 0.57
N PRO A 46 -15.15 -4.07 1.31
CA PRO A 46 -14.63 -4.23 2.67
C PRO A 46 -13.12 -3.98 2.82
N ALA A 47 -12.33 -4.28 1.78
CA ALA A 47 -10.90 -4.04 1.76
C ALA A 47 -10.53 -2.55 1.87
N ILE A 48 -11.43 -1.62 1.55
CA ILE A 48 -11.15 -0.18 1.65
C ILE A 48 -10.96 0.25 3.11
N GLY A 49 -11.80 -0.26 4.02
CA GLY A 49 -11.67 0.02 5.45
C GLY A 49 -10.36 -0.55 6.00
N GLU A 50 -10.07 -1.80 5.66
CA GLU A 50 -8.85 -2.49 6.06
C GLU A 50 -7.59 -1.80 5.51
N LEU A 51 -7.59 -1.41 4.23
CA LEU A 51 -6.47 -0.71 3.58
C LEU A 51 -6.10 0.58 4.33
N ARG A 52 -7.10 1.38 4.72
CA ARG A 52 -6.88 2.61 5.50
C ARG A 52 -6.25 2.30 6.86
N GLN A 53 -6.67 1.22 7.52
CA GLN A 53 -6.11 0.81 8.80
C GLN A 53 -4.66 0.33 8.65
N GLN A 54 -4.36 -0.46 7.63
CA GLN A 54 -3.00 -0.93 7.34
C GLN A 54 -2.07 0.25 7.00
N GLN A 55 -2.54 1.23 6.21
CA GLN A 55 -1.79 2.45 5.92
C GLN A 55 -1.46 3.25 7.19
N ALA A 56 -2.43 3.41 8.10
CA ALA A 56 -2.20 4.09 9.38
C ALA A 56 -1.22 3.33 10.28
N SER A 57 -1.28 1.99 10.28
CA SER A 57 -0.32 1.15 11.01
C SER A 57 1.09 1.24 10.42
N TYR A 58 1.21 1.23 9.09
CA TYR A 58 2.49 1.40 8.40
C TYR A 58 3.18 2.72 8.77
N VAL A 59 2.43 3.84 8.73
CA VAL A 59 2.97 5.16 9.11
C VAL A 59 3.51 5.15 10.54
N ARG A 60 2.80 4.49 11.48
CA ARG A 60 3.25 4.37 12.87
C ARG A 60 4.50 3.51 13.02
N LEU A 61 4.59 2.37 12.32
CA LEU A 61 5.76 1.50 12.33
C LEU A 61 7.00 2.22 11.78
N VAL A 62 6.87 2.88 10.63
CA VAL A 62 7.98 3.63 10.02
C VAL A 62 8.42 4.80 10.89
N ALA A 63 7.48 5.54 11.49
CA ALA A 63 7.82 6.62 12.41
C ALA A 63 8.58 6.11 13.65
N SER A 64 8.23 4.93 14.16
CA SER A 64 8.90 4.35 15.33
C SER A 64 10.35 3.93 15.09
N LEU A 65 10.75 3.71 13.83
CA LEU A 65 12.15 3.45 13.46
C LEU A 65 13.04 4.70 13.56
N ASN A 66 12.46 5.90 13.72
CA ASN A 66 13.18 7.17 13.86
C ASN A 66 14.33 7.34 12.85
N LEU A 67 14.09 6.93 11.60
CA LEU A 67 15.10 6.92 10.55
C LEU A 67 15.57 8.36 10.27
N PRO A 68 16.88 8.58 10.07
CA PRO A 68 17.37 9.90 9.71
C PRO A 68 16.73 10.37 8.41
N GLU A 69 16.36 11.66 8.38
CA GLU A 69 15.67 12.25 7.24
C GLU A 69 16.64 12.44 6.07
N ASP A 70 16.66 11.47 5.15
CA ASP A 70 17.36 11.59 3.88
C ASP A 70 16.40 12.16 2.82
N VAL A 71 16.50 13.48 2.63
CA VAL A 71 15.65 14.25 1.70
C VAL A 71 15.83 13.77 0.25
N ALA A 72 17.05 13.34 -0.12
CA ALA A 72 17.33 12.85 -1.46
C ALA A 72 16.69 11.48 -1.69
N ALA A 73 16.87 10.54 -0.76
CA ALA A 73 16.24 9.23 -0.82
C ALA A 73 14.70 9.35 -0.81
N THR A 74 14.15 10.24 0.02
CA THR A 74 12.69 10.49 0.10
C THR A 74 12.11 10.92 -1.25
N ASN A 75 12.81 11.80 -1.97
CA ASN A 75 12.38 12.23 -3.31
C ASN A 75 12.47 11.10 -4.32
N GLU A 76 13.52 10.27 -4.28
CA GLU A 76 13.66 9.11 -5.16
C GLU A 76 12.55 8.07 -4.92
N PHE A 77 12.24 7.76 -3.65
CA PHE A 77 11.15 6.85 -3.30
C PHE A 77 9.78 7.35 -3.80
N ARG A 78 9.51 8.67 -3.68
CA ARG A 78 8.29 9.28 -4.23
C ARG A 78 8.23 9.16 -5.75
N GLN A 79 9.34 9.40 -6.45
CA GLN A 79 9.42 9.26 -7.91
C GLN A 79 9.21 7.81 -8.37
N LYS A 80 9.82 6.83 -7.68
CA LYS A 80 9.62 5.40 -7.98
C LYS A 80 8.17 4.96 -7.78
N ARG A 81 7.53 5.37 -6.68
CA ARG A 81 6.10 5.09 -6.45
C ARG A 81 5.19 5.76 -7.49
N ALA A 82 5.47 7.01 -7.86
CA ALA A 82 4.71 7.70 -8.91
C ALA A 82 4.82 6.99 -10.27
N LYS A 83 6.02 6.51 -10.63
CA LYS A 83 6.23 5.69 -11.83
C LYS A 83 5.48 4.36 -11.76
N ALA A 84 5.54 3.63 -10.64
CA ALA A 84 4.81 2.38 -10.47
C ALA A 84 3.28 2.57 -10.58
N GLY A 85 2.73 3.62 -9.97
CA GLY A 85 1.32 3.98 -10.09
C GLY A 85 0.92 4.39 -11.50
N ALA A 86 1.79 5.09 -12.24
CA ALA A 86 1.56 5.42 -13.65
C ALA A 86 1.58 4.16 -14.54
N GLN A 87 2.53 3.26 -14.31
CA GLN A 87 2.67 2.00 -15.05
C GLN A 87 1.44 1.11 -14.84
N GLY A 88 1.00 0.92 -13.59
CA GLY A 88 -0.20 0.12 -13.27
C GLY A 88 -1.51 0.70 -13.81
N ARG A 89 -1.55 1.99 -14.17
CA ARG A 89 -2.69 2.60 -14.88
C ARG A 89 -2.64 2.27 -16.37
N TRP A 90 -1.49 2.41 -17.00
CA TRP A 90 -1.33 2.12 -18.44
C TRP A 90 -1.50 0.63 -18.77
N ASP A 91 -1.03 -0.24 -17.89
CA ASP A 91 -1.19 -1.69 -18.01
C ASP A 91 -2.67 -2.13 -17.86
N ARG A 92 -3.51 -1.29 -17.25
CA ARG A 92 -4.95 -1.52 -17.09
C ARG A 92 -5.71 -1.05 -18.31
N ASP A 93 -5.37 0.13 -18.83
CA ASP A 93 -5.93 0.66 -20.09
C ASP A 93 -5.61 -0.27 -21.27
N LEU A 94 -4.38 -0.80 -21.37
CA LEU A 94 -4.00 -1.72 -22.45
C LEU A 94 -4.74 -3.08 -22.39
N ARG A 95 -5.15 -3.54 -21.19
CA ARG A 95 -5.96 -4.75 -21.02
C ARG A 95 -7.46 -4.54 -21.25
N ALA A 96 -7.93 -3.29 -21.25
CA ALA A 96 -9.33 -2.94 -21.51
C ALA A 96 -9.64 -2.70 -22.99
N VAL A 97 -8.60 -2.59 -23.84
CA VAL A 97 -8.71 -2.30 -25.29
C VAL A 97 -8.54 -3.56 -26.16
N ASN A 98 -8.34 -4.73 -25.54
CA ASN A 98 -8.17 -6.03 -26.21
C ASN A 98 -9.26 -7.00 -25.73
#